data_AF-A0A127SWZ7-F1
#
_entry.id   AF-A0A127SWZ7-F1
#
_cell.length_a   1.000
_cell.length_b   1.000
_cell.length_c   1.000
_cell.angle_alpha   90.00
_cell.angle_beta   90.00
_cell.angle_gamma   90.00
#
_symmetry.space_group_name_H-M   'P 1'
#
loop_
_entity.id
_entity.type
_entity.pdbx_description
1 polymer ?
#
loop_
_entity_poly.entity_id
_entity_poly.type
_entity_poly.pdbx_seq_one_letter_code
_entity_poly.pdbx_strand_id
1 'polypeptide(L)'
;YKDSKLYDLMMDPNFDGYDWKKMVTRTAAQQNHFISAAGATDKVNYRVGMGYQGEENVFKGNDYERFNLKGAMDAKLNKVFDAGFSVNLSMSKTEDVCTDGTYSPYVNAFYFNPFVSPTDADGNLIPNPGAKAAFGSDAQFTSTYNPLIDLYDGNYTNETKKYTMMGNLYLRANIMKGLKFTTTFSPNYSHKRQGIFYATGINEGNDVGSTYYQKNRRY
;
A
#
# COMPACT_ATOMS: atom_id res chain seq x y z
N TYR A 1 -7.68 8.02 44.31
CA TYR A 1 -6.75 8.58 43.29
C TYR A 1 -5.35 8.04 43.49
N LYS A 2 -4.76 8.15 44.70
CA LYS A 2 -3.42 7.60 44.99
C LYS A 2 -3.30 6.08 44.93
N ASP A 3 -4.41 5.35 45.00
CA ASP A 3 -4.43 3.88 44.93
C ASP A 3 -4.84 3.35 43.55
N SER A 4 -4.76 4.20 42.51
CA SER A 4 -5.14 3.79 41.15
C SER A 4 -3.92 3.29 40.37
N LYS A 5 -4.10 2.28 39.53
CA LYS A 5 -3.06 1.76 38.63
C LYS A 5 -2.42 2.85 37.75
N LEU A 6 -3.18 3.90 37.43
CA LEU A 6 -2.69 5.06 36.70
C LEU A 6 -1.71 5.91 37.54
N TYR A 7 -2.00 6.08 38.82
CA TYR A 7 -1.12 6.80 39.75
C TYR A 7 0.19 6.04 39.93
N ASP A 8 0.15 4.72 40.05
CA ASP A 8 1.36 3.89 40.15
C ASP A 8 2.23 4.02 38.88
N LEU A 9 1.62 3.96 37.69
CA LEU A 9 2.33 4.15 36.41
C LEU A 9 2.90 5.57 36.25
N MET A 10 2.20 6.61 36.72
CA MET A 10 2.68 7.99 36.69
C MET A 10 3.83 8.25 37.68
N MET A 11 3.89 7.48 38.76
CA MET A 11 4.91 7.61 39.81
C MET A 11 6.10 6.67 39.62
N ASP A 12 6.03 5.73 38.67
CA ASP A 12 7.15 4.86 38.31
C ASP A 12 8.19 5.63 37.47
N PRO A 13 9.39 5.90 38.01
CA PRO A 13 10.42 6.63 37.28
C PRO A 13 11.00 5.85 36.09
N ASN A 14 10.70 4.56 35.95
CA ASN A 14 11.13 3.72 34.83
C ASN A 14 10.06 3.57 33.73
N PHE A 15 8.88 4.18 33.92
CA PHE A 15 7.80 4.08 32.94
C PHE A 15 7.85 5.24 31.94
N ASP A 16 8.36 4.95 30.73
CA ASP A 16 8.47 5.93 29.64
C ASP A 16 7.19 6.05 28.77
N GLY A 17 6.13 5.30 29.11
CA GLY A 17 4.90 5.26 28.33
C GLY A 17 4.94 4.33 27.12
N TYR A 18 3.75 4.03 26.59
CA TYR A 18 3.57 3.28 25.36
C TYR A 18 3.68 4.22 24.14
N ASP A 19 4.68 3.98 23.29
CA ASP A 19 4.86 4.75 22.05
C ASP A 19 3.96 4.20 20.93
N TRP A 20 2.70 4.62 20.96
CA TRP A 20 1.69 4.30 19.95
C TRP A 20 2.12 4.66 18.52
N LYS A 21 2.86 5.77 18.34
CA LYS A 21 3.35 6.21 17.02
C LYS A 21 4.36 5.20 16.47
N LYS A 22 5.29 4.75 17.30
CA LYS A 22 6.27 3.72 16.91
C LYS A 22 5.61 2.36 16.63
N MET A 23 4.44 2.08 17.21
CA MET A 23 3.70 0.85 16.93
C MET A 23 3.07 0.83 15.54
N VAL A 24 2.61 1.98 15.04
CA VAL A 24 2.02 2.09 13.68
C VAL A 24 3.02 2.50 12.59
N THR A 25 4.23 2.90 12.99
CA THR A 25 5.29 3.31 12.06
C THR A 25 6.45 2.32 12.00
N ARG A 26 7.24 2.38 10.93
CA ARG A 26 8.48 1.64 10.76
C ARG A 26 9.52 2.46 9.99
N THR A 27 10.77 2.03 10.05
CA THR A 27 11.80 2.50 9.11
C THR A 27 11.49 1.91 7.75
N ALA A 28 11.05 2.76 6.82
CA ALA A 28 10.71 2.38 5.46
C ALA A 28 11.97 2.25 4.59
N ALA A 29 11.98 1.25 3.71
CA ALA A 29 12.96 1.11 2.64
C ALA A 29 12.30 1.17 1.25
N GLN A 30 13.07 1.64 0.27
CA GLN A 30 12.68 1.61 -1.13
C GLN A 30 13.76 0.92 -1.95
N GLN A 31 13.35 0.13 -2.93
CA GLN A 31 14.24 -0.53 -3.88
C GLN A 31 13.71 -0.41 -5.30
N ASN A 32 14.62 -0.24 -6.24
CA ASN A 32 14.32 -0.17 -7.66
C ASN A 32 15.42 -0.86 -8.44
N HIS A 33 15.04 -1.93 -9.16
CA HIS A 33 15.95 -2.74 -9.96
C HIS A 33 15.44 -2.73 -11.40
N PHE A 34 16.33 -2.48 -12.35
CA PHE A 34 16.00 -2.56 -13.76
C PHE A 34 17.13 -3.23 -14.51
N ILE A 35 16.79 -4.27 -15.27
CA ILE A 35 17.74 -5.01 -16.10
C ILE A 35 17.24 -4.92 -17.53
N SER A 36 18.16 -4.62 -18.44
CA SER A 36 17.84 -4.55 -19.87
C SER A 36 18.95 -5.10 -20.73
N ALA A 37 18.54 -5.64 -21.87
CA ALA A 37 19.42 -6.01 -22.97
C ALA A 37 18.99 -5.23 -24.21
N ALA A 38 19.97 -4.80 -25.00
CA ALA A 38 19.73 -4.14 -26.28
C ALA A 38 20.76 -4.62 -27.29
N GLY A 39 20.37 -4.62 -28.56
CA GLY A 39 21.22 -5.02 -29.66
C GLY A 39 20.81 -4.32 -30.95
N ALA A 40 21.79 -4.07 -31.82
CA ALA A 40 21.56 -3.42 -33.09
C ALA A 40 22.40 -4.06 -34.20
N THR A 41 21.83 -4.06 -35.39
CA THR A 41 22.45 -4.40 -36.67
C THR A 41 22.09 -3.30 -37.68
N ASP A 42 22.61 -3.37 -38.90
CA ASP A 42 22.28 -2.39 -39.96
C ASP A 42 20.78 -2.33 -40.31
N LYS A 43 20.05 -3.44 -40.05
CA LYS A 43 18.63 -3.60 -40.41
C LYS A 43 17.68 -3.63 -39.23
N VAL A 44 18.13 -4.02 -38.04
CA VAL A 44 17.25 -4.24 -36.87
C VAL A 44 17.89 -3.66 -35.62
N ASN A 45 17.11 -2.93 -34.84
CA ASN A 45 17.44 -2.49 -33.49
C ASN A 45 16.38 -3.03 -32.53
N TYR A 46 16.78 -3.55 -31.39
CA TYR A 46 15.85 -4.03 -30.37
C TYR A 46 16.35 -3.70 -28.96
N ARG A 47 15.39 -3.55 -28.05
CA ARG A 47 15.62 -3.40 -26.62
C ARG A 47 14.54 -4.12 -25.84
N VAL A 48 14.94 -4.83 -24.81
CA VAL A 48 14.04 -5.46 -23.84
C VAL A 48 14.55 -5.16 -22.44
N GLY A 49 13.63 -4.88 -21.52
CA GLY A 49 13.99 -4.69 -20.13
C GLY A 49 12.84 -4.98 -19.20
N MET A 50 13.18 -5.40 -17.99
CA MET A 50 12.25 -5.65 -16.92
C MET A 50 12.71 -4.88 -15.68
N GLY A 51 11.74 -4.44 -14.88
CA GLY A 51 12.00 -3.73 -13.64
C GLY A 51 11.08 -4.16 -12.52
N TYR A 52 11.59 -4.04 -11.31
CA TYR A 52 10.86 -4.19 -10.07
C TYR A 52 11.11 -2.97 -9.19
N GLN A 53 10.02 -2.43 -8.64
CA GLN A 53 10.03 -1.36 -7.65
C GLN A 53 9.25 -1.85 -6.45
N GLY A 54 9.85 -1.77 -5.27
CA GLY A 54 9.21 -2.05 -3.99
C GLY A 54 9.42 -0.85 -3.07
N GLU A 55 8.33 -0.36 -2.49
CA GLU A 55 8.33 0.74 -1.54
C GLU A 55 7.56 0.33 -0.30
N GLU A 56 8.28 0.23 0.80
CA GLU A 56 7.67 0.18 2.11
C GLU A 56 7.24 1.58 2.52
N ASN A 57 6.07 1.71 3.11
CA ASN A 57 5.64 2.96 3.71
C ASN A 57 6.07 3.06 5.17
N VAL A 58 6.26 4.30 5.63
CA VAL A 58 6.53 4.60 7.04
C VAL A 58 5.37 4.12 7.89
N PHE A 59 4.14 4.27 7.40
CA PHE A 59 2.96 3.68 8.02
C PHE A 59 2.82 2.22 7.60
N LYS A 60 2.79 1.31 8.58
CA LYS A 60 2.62 -0.12 8.34
C LYS A 60 1.28 -0.38 7.64
N GLY A 61 1.26 -1.26 6.63
CA GLY A 61 0.05 -1.61 5.88
C GLY A 61 -0.24 -0.75 4.64
N ASN A 62 0.68 0.16 4.26
CA ASN A 62 0.49 1.07 3.12
C ASN A 62 1.54 0.90 2.01
N ASP A 63 1.88 -0.35 1.66
CA ASP A 63 3.02 -0.64 0.78
C ASP A 63 2.68 -0.60 -0.70
N TYR A 64 3.72 -0.40 -1.51
CA TYR A 64 3.62 -0.36 -2.96
C TYR A 64 4.62 -1.30 -3.62
N GLU A 65 4.16 -2.07 -4.58
CA GLU A 65 5.02 -2.84 -5.47
C GLU A 65 4.62 -2.66 -6.93
N ARG A 66 5.61 -2.68 -7.82
CA ARG A 66 5.41 -2.57 -9.26
C ARG A 66 6.40 -3.41 -10.03
N PHE A 67 5.87 -4.22 -10.94
CA PHE A 67 6.61 -4.89 -11.99
C PHE A 67 6.38 -4.17 -13.32
N ASN A 68 7.44 -3.99 -14.11
CA ASN A 68 7.38 -3.37 -15.42
C ASN A 68 8.15 -4.19 -16.45
N LEU A 69 7.56 -4.41 -17.62
CA LEU A 69 8.19 -5.03 -18.77
C LEU A 69 8.13 -4.06 -19.94
N LYS A 70 9.28 -3.79 -20.56
CA LYS A 70 9.43 -2.89 -21.70
C LYS A 70 10.08 -3.63 -22.84
N GLY A 71 9.50 -3.53 -24.02
CA GLY A 71 10.05 -4.04 -25.26
C GLY A 71 9.94 -3.01 -26.36
N ALA A 72 10.96 -2.87 -27.20
CA ALA A 72 10.85 -2.15 -28.44
C ALA A 72 11.73 -2.77 -29.53
N MET A 73 11.28 -2.70 -30.77
CA MET A 73 12.02 -3.16 -31.94
C MET A 73 11.73 -2.26 -33.12
N ASP A 74 12.78 -1.88 -33.84
CA ASP A 74 12.72 -1.15 -35.10
C ASP A 74 13.41 -1.98 -36.19
N ALA A 75 12.79 -2.09 -37.35
CA ALA A 75 13.29 -2.89 -38.46
C ALA A 75 13.16 -2.15 -39.80
N LYS A 76 14.25 -2.13 -40.56
CA LYS A 76 14.28 -1.77 -41.98
C LYS A 76 13.87 -3.00 -42.79
N LEU A 77 12.58 -3.10 -43.12
CA LEU A 77 12.04 -4.25 -43.85
C LEU A 77 12.64 -4.34 -45.25
N ASN A 78 12.75 -3.21 -45.93
CA ASN A 78 13.46 -3.06 -47.21
C ASN A 78 13.83 -1.57 -47.43
N LYS A 79 14.22 -1.19 -48.66
CA LYS A 79 14.59 0.20 -48.98
C LYS A 79 13.40 1.19 -48.90
N VAL A 80 12.18 0.68 -48.96
CA VAL A 80 10.94 1.46 -48.99
C VAL A 80 10.24 1.45 -47.63
N PHE A 81 10.22 0.33 -46.93
CA PHE A 81 9.45 0.18 -45.69
C PHE A 81 10.33 -0.01 -44.46
N ASP A 82 10.02 0.79 -43.43
CA ASP A 82 10.48 0.59 -42.06
C ASP A 82 9.26 0.30 -41.18
N ALA A 83 9.39 -0.60 -40.21
CA ALA A 83 8.35 -0.85 -39.21
C ALA A 83 8.97 -0.92 -37.83
N GLY A 84 8.18 -0.64 -36.82
CA GLY A 84 8.62 -0.81 -35.45
C GLY A 84 7.46 -0.94 -34.49
N PHE A 85 7.78 -1.44 -33.30
CA PHE A 85 6.84 -1.51 -32.21
C PHE A 85 7.52 -1.17 -30.89
N SER A 86 6.74 -0.66 -29.95
CA SER A 86 7.11 -0.61 -28.54
C SER A 86 5.92 -1.01 -27.68
N VAL A 87 6.21 -1.65 -26.56
CA VAL A 87 5.23 -2.09 -25.58
C VAL A 87 5.77 -1.83 -24.18
N ASN A 88 4.91 -1.29 -23.33
CA ASN A 88 5.16 -1.15 -21.90
C ASN A 88 4.00 -1.82 -21.17
N LEU A 89 4.32 -2.87 -20.41
CA LEU A 89 3.38 -3.56 -19.53
C LEU A 89 3.78 -3.25 -18.09
N SER A 90 2.82 -2.95 -17.23
CA SER A 90 3.09 -2.88 -15.80
C SER A 90 1.96 -3.47 -14.98
N MET A 91 2.33 -4.17 -13.92
CA MET A 91 1.44 -4.60 -12.85
C MET A 91 1.89 -3.87 -11.59
N SER A 92 0.95 -3.25 -10.87
CA SER A 92 1.21 -2.67 -9.55
C SER A 92 0.21 -3.18 -8.54
N LYS A 93 0.69 -3.41 -7.32
CA LYS A 93 -0.15 -3.67 -6.15
C LYS A 93 0.11 -2.54 -5.14
N THR A 94 -0.97 -2.03 -4.58
CA THR A 94 -0.96 -1.04 -3.52
C THR A 94 -1.80 -1.58 -2.37
N GLU A 95 -1.24 -1.55 -1.17
CA GLU A 95 -2.00 -1.71 0.06
C GLU A 95 -2.30 -0.33 0.64
N ASP A 96 -3.53 -0.13 1.11
CA ASP A 96 -4.00 1.15 1.63
C ASP A 96 -4.91 0.91 2.84
N VAL A 97 -4.29 0.67 3.99
CA VAL A 97 -5.04 0.54 5.25
C VAL A 97 -5.63 1.90 5.62
N CYS A 98 -6.91 2.04 5.27
CA CYS A 98 -7.89 3.06 5.62
C CYS A 98 -7.31 4.40 6.10
N THR A 99 -7.11 5.31 5.14
CA THR A 99 -6.81 6.73 5.39
C THR A 99 -7.99 7.65 5.07
N ASP A 100 -9.12 7.12 4.57
CA ASP A 100 -10.30 7.88 4.21
C ASP A 100 -11.51 7.64 5.15
N GLY A 101 -12.01 8.73 5.73
CA GLY A 101 -13.19 8.73 6.61
C GLY A 101 -12.88 9.02 8.09
N THR A 102 -13.93 8.96 8.92
CA THR A 102 -13.97 9.35 10.34
C THR A 102 -12.98 8.60 11.26
N TYR A 103 -12.26 7.59 10.76
CA TYR A 103 -11.32 6.77 11.52
C TYR A 103 -10.07 6.48 10.68
N SER A 104 -8.91 6.75 11.24
CA SER A 104 -7.61 6.31 10.70
C SER A 104 -6.80 5.72 11.84
N PRO A 105 -6.30 4.46 11.72
CA PRO A 105 -5.51 3.83 12.76
C PRO A 105 -4.23 4.63 13.05
N TYR A 106 -3.64 5.23 12.01
CA TYR A 106 -2.48 6.10 12.14
C TYR A 106 -2.82 7.33 12.97
N VAL A 107 -3.86 8.08 12.59
CA VAL A 107 -4.25 9.30 13.32
C VAL A 107 -4.56 8.99 14.79
N ASN A 108 -5.30 7.91 15.04
CA ASN A 108 -5.62 7.48 16.40
C ASN A 108 -4.37 7.19 17.22
N ALA A 109 -3.39 6.48 16.66
CA ALA A 109 -2.13 6.19 17.35
C ALA A 109 -1.34 7.46 17.73
N PHE A 110 -1.46 8.55 16.99
CA PHE A 110 -0.83 9.83 17.35
C PHE A 110 -1.55 10.56 18.50
N TYR A 111 -2.84 10.26 18.73
CA TYR A 111 -3.64 10.85 19.81
C TYR A 111 -3.80 9.95 21.03
N PHE A 112 -3.37 8.69 20.95
CA PHE A 112 -3.47 7.77 22.08
C PHE A 112 -2.58 8.21 23.25
N ASN A 113 -3.14 8.13 24.45
CA ASN A 113 -2.44 8.50 25.66
C ASN A 113 -1.31 7.47 25.95
N PRO A 114 -0.06 7.90 26.20
CA PRO A 114 1.06 6.99 26.46
C PRO A 114 0.91 6.17 27.76
N PHE A 115 -0.03 6.49 28.65
CA PHE A 115 -0.33 5.69 29.84
C PHE A 115 -1.32 4.53 29.56
N VAL A 116 -1.86 4.45 28.34
CA VAL A 116 -2.82 3.42 27.93
C VAL A 116 -2.08 2.25 27.29
N SER A 117 -2.18 1.06 27.89
CA SER A 117 -1.54 -0.16 27.36
C SER A 117 -2.26 -0.67 26.11
N PRO A 118 -1.53 -1.00 25.02
CA PRO A 118 -2.14 -1.61 23.83
C PRO A 118 -2.49 -3.09 24.04
N THR A 119 -1.87 -3.76 25.00
CA THR A 119 -1.98 -5.20 25.20
C THR A 119 -2.27 -5.56 26.66
N ASP A 120 -2.89 -6.72 26.87
CA ASP A 120 -3.06 -7.32 28.19
C ASP A 120 -1.77 -8.00 28.67
N ALA A 121 -1.82 -8.67 29.83
CA ALA A 121 -0.67 -9.34 30.42
C ALA A 121 -0.16 -10.53 29.60
N ASP A 122 -1.02 -11.11 28.76
CA ASP A 122 -0.70 -12.25 27.88
C ASP A 122 -0.20 -11.79 26.50
N GLY A 123 -0.16 -10.47 26.26
CA GLY A 123 0.30 -9.86 25.01
C GLY A 123 -0.79 -9.73 23.95
N ASN A 124 -2.04 -10.05 24.25
CA ASN A 124 -3.15 -9.89 23.31
C ASN A 124 -3.58 -8.41 23.23
N LEU A 125 -3.99 -7.97 22.04
CA LEU A 125 -4.46 -6.60 21.85
C LEU A 125 -5.75 -6.36 22.65
N ILE A 126 -5.76 -5.32 23.48
CA ILE A 126 -6.97 -4.87 24.16
C ILE A 126 -7.80 -4.08 23.14
N PRO A 127 -9.07 -4.44 22.84
CA PRO A 127 -9.84 -3.78 21.79
C PRO A 127 -10.12 -2.30 22.02
N ASN A 128 -10.43 -1.92 23.24
CA ASN A 128 -10.63 -0.53 23.63
C ASN A 128 -9.81 -0.22 24.89
N PRO A 129 -8.51 0.07 24.72
CA PRO A 129 -7.58 0.15 25.83
C PRO A 129 -7.80 1.41 26.66
N GLY A 130 -8.49 2.42 26.11
CA GLY A 130 -8.87 3.64 26.81
C GLY A 130 -10.16 3.54 27.64
N ALA A 131 -10.89 2.43 27.55
CA ALA A 131 -12.20 2.26 28.17
C ALA A 131 -12.13 2.09 29.69
N LYS A 132 -13.24 2.40 30.35
CA LYS A 132 -13.42 2.27 31.82
C LYS A 132 -13.03 0.88 32.36
N ALA A 133 -13.37 -0.17 31.62
CA ALA A 133 -13.09 -1.56 31.98
C ALA A 133 -11.59 -1.90 31.96
N ALA A 134 -10.82 -1.31 31.04
CA ALA A 134 -9.38 -1.55 30.93
C ALA A 134 -8.60 -1.02 32.13
N PHE A 135 -9.17 -0.07 32.87
CA PHE A 135 -8.56 0.56 34.05
C PHE A 135 -9.27 0.22 35.37
N GLY A 136 -10.34 -0.59 35.36
CA GLY A 136 -11.15 -0.83 36.56
C GLY A 136 -11.69 0.48 37.18
N SER A 137 -12.05 1.44 36.33
CA SER A 137 -12.41 2.82 36.70
C SER A 137 -13.84 3.12 36.31
N ASP A 138 -14.47 4.11 36.94
CA ASP A 138 -15.78 4.66 36.50
C ASP A 138 -15.64 5.70 35.37
N ALA A 139 -14.42 6.14 35.11
CA ALA A 139 -14.06 7.08 34.05
C ALA A 139 -13.18 6.41 32.98
N GLN A 140 -13.23 6.94 31.76
CA GLN A 140 -12.46 6.45 30.61
C GLN A 140 -11.69 7.58 29.94
N PHE A 141 -10.57 7.26 29.30
CA PHE A 141 -9.78 8.23 28.54
C PHE A 141 -10.32 8.45 27.14
N THR A 142 -10.73 7.36 26.47
CA THR A 142 -11.23 7.41 25.11
C THR A 142 -12.16 6.23 24.82
N SER A 143 -13.04 6.41 23.85
CA SER A 143 -13.83 5.32 23.24
C SER A 143 -13.17 4.79 21.95
N THR A 144 -11.98 5.27 21.60
CA THR A 144 -11.27 4.87 20.37
C THR A 144 -10.75 3.44 20.50
N TYR A 145 -10.95 2.64 19.46
CA TYR A 145 -10.41 1.29 19.37
C TYR A 145 -8.90 1.30 19.21
N ASN A 146 -8.29 0.20 19.60
CA ASN A 146 -6.87 -0.02 19.42
C ASN A 146 -6.51 -0.01 17.93
N PRO A 147 -5.71 0.97 17.46
CA PRO A 147 -5.37 1.12 16.05
C PRO A 147 -4.54 -0.05 15.50
N LEU A 148 -3.95 -0.86 16.36
CA LEU A 148 -3.14 -2.01 15.97
C LEU A 148 -3.98 -3.21 15.50
N ILE A 149 -5.28 -3.24 15.81
CA ILE A 149 -6.16 -4.35 15.39
C ILE A 149 -6.22 -4.47 13.88
N ASP A 150 -6.35 -3.33 13.18
CA ASP A 150 -6.45 -3.30 11.71
C ASP A 150 -5.09 -3.54 11.05
N LEU A 151 -4.00 -3.35 11.78
CA LEU A 151 -2.63 -3.62 11.31
C LEU A 151 -2.20 -5.07 11.51
N TYR A 152 -3.01 -5.90 12.17
CA TYR A 152 -2.73 -7.31 12.35
C TYR A 152 -3.10 -8.08 11.08
N ASP A 153 -2.20 -8.97 10.64
CA ASP A 153 -2.39 -9.74 9.41
C ASP A 153 -3.71 -10.50 9.41
N GLY A 154 -4.48 -10.31 8.34
CA GLY A 154 -5.78 -10.95 8.15
C GLY A 154 -6.96 -10.23 8.80
N ASN A 155 -6.76 -9.18 9.60
CA ASN A 155 -7.88 -8.43 10.19
C ASN A 155 -8.49 -7.39 9.26
N TYR A 156 -7.65 -6.76 8.45
CA TYR A 156 -8.07 -5.81 7.42
C TYR A 156 -7.18 -5.98 6.19
N THR A 157 -7.77 -5.86 5.01
CA THR A 157 -7.00 -5.76 3.77
C THR A 157 -7.72 -4.79 2.86
N ASN A 158 -6.97 -3.87 2.25
CA ASN A 158 -7.45 -3.03 1.15
C ASN A 158 -6.35 -3.02 0.10
N GLU A 159 -6.48 -3.94 -0.84
CA GLU A 159 -5.49 -4.18 -1.87
C GLU A 159 -6.04 -3.70 -3.22
N THR A 160 -5.29 -2.82 -3.88
CA THR A 160 -5.55 -2.43 -5.26
C THR A 160 -4.50 -3.05 -6.17
N LYS A 161 -4.94 -3.88 -7.13
CA LYS A 161 -4.12 -4.39 -8.22
C LYS A 161 -4.47 -3.69 -9.53
N LYS A 162 -3.47 -3.12 -10.19
CA LYS A 162 -3.62 -2.40 -11.46
C LYS A 162 -2.70 -2.98 -12.52
N TYR A 163 -3.27 -3.29 -13.67
CA TYR A 163 -2.57 -3.70 -14.88
C TYR A 163 -2.66 -2.57 -15.90
N THR A 164 -1.54 -2.21 -16.52
CA THR A 164 -1.49 -1.18 -17.56
C THR A 164 -0.66 -1.69 -18.74
N MET A 165 -1.19 -1.53 -19.94
CA MET A 165 -0.55 -1.85 -21.20
C MET A 165 -0.57 -0.61 -22.09
N MET A 166 0.60 -0.22 -22.58
CA MET A 166 0.76 0.81 -23.59
C MET A 166 1.53 0.23 -24.75
N GLY A 167 0.89 0.14 -25.91
CA GLY A 167 1.49 -0.30 -27.17
C GLY A 167 1.64 0.85 -28.14
N ASN A 168 2.63 0.76 -29.02
CA ASN A 168 2.81 1.61 -30.18
C ASN A 168 3.35 0.75 -31.30
N LEU A 169 2.68 0.77 -32.45
CA LEU A 169 3.05 0.07 -33.67
C LEU A 169 3.10 1.11 -34.76
N TYR A 170 4.14 1.10 -35.59
CA TYR A 170 4.21 1.99 -36.75
C TYR A 170 4.68 1.26 -37.99
N LEU A 171 4.18 1.73 -39.13
CA LEU A 171 4.69 1.41 -40.46
C LEU A 171 5.02 2.72 -41.18
N ARG A 172 6.22 2.79 -41.73
CA ARG A 172 6.74 3.95 -42.44
C ARG A 172 7.11 3.57 -43.87
N ALA A 173 6.54 4.28 -44.82
CA ALA A 173 6.89 4.20 -46.24
C ALA A 173 7.77 5.39 -46.63
N ASN A 174 8.96 5.10 -47.13
CA ASN A 174 9.91 6.05 -47.72
C ASN A 174 9.55 6.21 -49.20
N ILE A 175 8.65 7.14 -49.51
CA ILE A 175 8.08 7.32 -50.86
C ILE A 175 9.13 7.87 -51.83
N MET A 176 9.84 8.92 -51.40
CA MET A 176 10.96 9.50 -52.15
C MET A 176 11.92 10.24 -51.22
N LYS A 177 13.06 10.69 -51.72
CA LYS A 177 14.03 11.45 -50.93
C LYS A 177 13.35 12.71 -50.37
N GLY A 178 13.27 12.80 -49.04
CA GLY A 178 12.61 13.91 -48.34
C GLY A 178 11.12 13.71 -48.04
N LEU A 179 10.48 12.65 -48.55
CA LEU A 179 9.06 12.37 -48.29
C LEU A 179 8.86 10.99 -47.66
N LYS A 180 8.35 10.98 -46.43
CA LYS A 180 8.04 9.77 -45.68
C LYS A 180 6.60 9.82 -45.20
N PHE A 181 5.85 8.76 -45.43
CA PHE A 181 4.52 8.57 -44.85
C PHE A 181 4.62 7.60 -43.68
N THR A 182 4.09 7.95 -42.52
CA THR A 182 4.07 7.07 -41.34
C THR A 182 2.63 6.92 -40.85
N THR A 183 2.21 5.67 -40.65
CA THR A 183 0.96 5.33 -39.96
C THR A 183 1.29 4.67 -38.63
N THR A 184 0.50 4.98 -37.60
CA THR A 184 0.74 4.52 -36.22
C THR A 184 -0.53 4.02 -35.58
N PHE A 185 -0.44 2.93 -34.82
CA PHE A 185 -1.49 2.40 -33.97
C PHE A 185 -0.98 2.27 -32.53
N SER A 186 -1.61 2.98 -31.58
CA SER A 186 -1.10 3.14 -30.21
C SER A 186 -2.15 2.79 -29.15
N PRO A 187 -2.42 1.49 -28.89
CA PRO A 187 -3.40 1.09 -27.90
C PRO A 187 -2.92 1.41 -26.47
N ASN A 188 -3.85 1.86 -25.62
CA ASN A 188 -3.63 2.05 -24.19
C ASN A 188 -4.78 1.38 -23.42
N TYR A 189 -4.43 0.44 -22.56
CA TYR A 189 -5.39 -0.33 -21.76
C TYR A 189 -4.98 -0.34 -20.30
N SER A 190 -5.94 -0.13 -19.41
CA SER A 190 -5.73 -0.19 -17.96
C SER A 190 -6.90 -0.91 -17.30
N HIS A 191 -6.59 -1.87 -16.44
CA HIS A 191 -7.56 -2.57 -15.61
C HIS A 191 -7.17 -2.45 -14.14
N LYS A 192 -8.14 -2.13 -13.28
CA LYS A 192 -7.95 -1.96 -11.85
C LYS A 192 -8.98 -2.81 -11.11
N ARG A 193 -8.53 -3.57 -10.11
CA ARG A 193 -9.38 -4.24 -9.14
C ARG A 193 -8.96 -3.81 -7.74
N GLN A 194 -9.95 -3.50 -6.91
CA GLN A 194 -9.76 -3.26 -5.49
C GLN A 194 -10.48 -4.37 -4.72
N GLY A 195 -9.79 -5.00 -3.78
CA GLY A 195 -10.35 -5.97 -2.85
C GLY A 195 -10.25 -5.43 -1.43
N ILE A 196 -11.39 -5.36 -0.74
CA ILE A 196 -11.45 -4.90 0.65
C ILE A 196 -12.01 -6.02 1.51
N PHE A 197 -11.33 -6.33 2.61
CA PHE A 197 -11.71 -7.35 3.57
C PHE A 197 -11.65 -6.82 5.01
N TYR A 198 -12.61 -7.28 5.83
CA TYR A 198 -12.77 -6.95 7.24
C TYR A 198 -13.07 -8.22 8.02
N ALA A 199 -12.21 -8.61 8.96
CA ALA A 199 -12.41 -9.82 9.77
C ALA A 199 -13.33 -9.65 10.98
N THR A 200 -13.83 -8.44 11.20
CA THR A 200 -14.71 -8.08 12.29
C THR A 200 -15.83 -9.11 12.53
N GLY A 201 -15.83 -9.76 13.70
CA GLY A 201 -16.84 -10.74 14.12
C GLY A 201 -16.71 -12.13 13.49
N ILE A 202 -15.57 -12.45 12.86
CA ILE A 202 -15.31 -13.73 12.19
C ILE A 202 -14.29 -14.60 12.94
N ASN A 203 -13.36 -14.01 13.70
CA ASN A 203 -12.34 -14.73 14.48
C ASN A 203 -12.42 -14.36 15.97
N GLU A 204 -12.19 -15.32 16.88
CA GLU A 204 -12.25 -15.16 18.36
C GLU A 204 -11.33 -14.06 18.90
N GLY A 205 -10.28 -13.68 18.16
CA GLY A 205 -9.39 -12.56 18.51
C GLY A 205 -9.88 -11.18 18.03
N ASN A 206 -11.02 -11.10 17.33
CA ASN A 206 -11.53 -9.89 16.68
C ASN A 206 -13.06 -9.81 16.70
N ASP A 207 -13.67 -10.12 17.85
CA ASP A 207 -15.12 -10.08 18.09
C ASP A 207 -15.73 -8.67 17.85
N VAL A 208 -14.89 -7.64 17.95
CA VAL A 208 -15.25 -6.22 17.97
C VAL A 208 -14.23 -5.38 17.17
N GLY A 209 -14.06 -5.69 15.88
CA GLY A 209 -13.17 -4.91 15.01
C GLY A 209 -13.57 -3.43 14.91
N SER A 210 -12.61 -2.54 14.69
CA SER A 210 -12.82 -1.07 14.62
C SER A 210 -13.90 -0.67 13.61
N THR A 211 -14.03 -1.45 12.54
CA THR A 211 -14.98 -1.28 11.43
C THR A 211 -16.40 -1.77 11.76
N TYR A 212 -16.57 -2.64 12.77
CA TYR A 212 -17.89 -2.98 13.34
C TYR A 212 -18.63 -1.74 13.81
N TYR A 213 -17.91 -0.88 14.53
CA TYR A 213 -18.49 0.30 15.17
C TYR A 213 -18.76 1.42 14.18
N GLN A 214 -17.98 1.50 13.10
CA GLN A 214 -18.35 2.35 11.96
C GLN A 214 -19.69 1.91 11.34
N LYS A 215 -19.91 0.59 11.17
CA LYS A 215 -21.17 0.07 10.64
C LYS A 215 -22.36 0.27 11.58
N ASN A 216 -22.12 0.24 12.90
CA ASN A 216 -23.14 0.47 13.93
C ASN A 216 -23.41 1.96 14.23
N ARG A 217 -22.47 2.87 13.93
CA ARG A 217 -22.74 4.32 13.85
C ARG A 217 -23.46 4.63 12.53
N ARG A 218 -24.73 4.24 12.41
CA ARG A 218 -25.60 4.76 11.35
C ARG A 218 -25.92 6.24 11.64
N TYR A 219 -25.85 7.07 10.60
CA TYR A 219 -26.49 8.39 10.57
C TYR A 219 -28.01 8.26 10.66
#